data_AF-A0A938UT43-F1
#
_entry.id   AF-A0A938UT43-F1
#
_cell.length_a   1.000
_cell.length_b   1.000
_cell.length_c   1.000
_cell.angle_alpha   90.00
_cell.angle_beta   90.00
_cell.angle_gamma   90.00
#
_symmetry.space_group_name_H-M   'P 1'
#
loop_
_entity.id
_entity.type
_entity.pdbx_description
1 polymer ?
#
loop_
_entity_poly.entity_id
_entity_poly.type
_entity_poly.pdbx_seq_one_letter_code
_entity_poly.pdbx_strand_id
1 'polypeptide(L)'
;MAVALGPACARLATDTALRADVLEKPRKATVSVGERIAVDGRRTALRVDAETWTEKRCAEELRQNARGWLRTSTRAVGHSLAAEWLFGGVLTAAGVGLTAAVALHTPEADEAPAAQTSRYLATGAVGVVGVALLVAATVQTASLGVSERDLGVKELVKRVRETACGRSPRPHEALRLTLCDGKQLEAISDAAGRAVFALPEDVDDRIASEGSDRAILEARFDPRSQRVLHLAVAVTDAGR
;
A
#
# COMPACT_ATOMS: atom_id res chain seq x y z
N MET A 1 35.46 -40.87 8.62
CA MET A 1 34.09 -40.65 8.09
C MET A 1 33.42 -39.64 9.00
N ALA A 2 33.58 -38.35 8.71
CA ALA A 2 32.98 -37.27 9.50
C ALA A 2 31.54 -37.09 9.03
N VAL A 3 30.57 -37.51 9.84
CA VAL A 3 29.17 -37.18 9.62
C VAL A 3 29.03 -35.69 9.91
N ALA A 4 29.04 -34.87 8.87
CA ALA A 4 28.68 -33.48 8.96
C ALA A 4 27.18 -33.41 9.31
N LEU A 5 26.87 -33.32 10.60
CA LEU A 5 25.59 -32.85 11.10
C LEU A 5 25.48 -31.37 10.70
N GLY A 6 25.08 -31.12 9.45
CA GLY A 6 24.64 -29.79 9.04
C GLY A 6 23.52 -29.35 9.98
N PRO A 7 23.48 -28.08 10.41
CA PRO A 7 22.48 -27.59 11.34
C PRO A 7 21.11 -27.66 10.66
N ALA A 8 20.40 -28.76 10.87
CA ALA A 8 19.00 -28.92 10.52
C ALA A 8 18.16 -28.11 11.52
N CYS A 9 18.44 -26.80 11.63
CA CYS A 9 17.70 -25.92 12.52
C CYS A 9 16.24 -25.94 12.12
N ALA A 10 15.37 -26.17 13.11
CA ALA A 10 13.95 -25.98 12.89
C ALA A 10 13.64 -24.59 12.35
N ARG A 11 12.90 -24.55 11.24
CA ARG A 11 12.42 -23.31 10.65
C ARG A 11 11.03 -23.03 11.17
N LEU A 12 10.88 -21.91 11.84
CA LEU A 12 9.58 -21.36 12.20
C LEU A 12 9.11 -20.51 11.03
N ALA A 13 7.90 -20.79 10.53
CA ALA A 13 7.20 -19.89 9.63
C ALA A 13 6.23 -19.04 10.43
N THR A 14 6.35 -17.72 10.26
CA THR A 14 5.46 -16.75 10.87
C THR A 14 4.60 -16.15 9.77
N ASP A 15 3.29 -16.26 9.94
CA ASP A 15 2.30 -15.63 9.07
C ASP A 15 1.56 -14.55 9.86
N THR A 16 1.47 -13.35 9.28
CA THR A 16 0.81 -12.20 9.89
C THR A 16 -0.39 -11.80 9.04
N ALA A 17 -1.58 -11.93 9.63
CA ALA A 17 -2.83 -11.56 9.01
C ALA A 17 -3.47 -10.39 9.77
N LEU A 18 -3.96 -9.40 9.01
CA LEU A 18 -4.82 -8.35 9.54
C LEU A 18 -6.27 -8.79 9.40
N ARG A 19 -7.00 -8.75 10.51
CA ARG A 19 -8.44 -8.98 10.56
C ARG A 19 -9.13 -7.70 11.01
N ALA A 20 -10.24 -7.36 10.39
CA ALA A 20 -11.08 -6.24 10.81
C ALA A 20 -12.49 -6.77 11.06
N ASP A 21 -12.97 -6.64 12.30
CA ASP A 21 -14.35 -6.94 12.64
C ASP A 21 -15.17 -5.65 12.60
N VAL A 22 -16.19 -5.64 11.76
CA VAL A 22 -17.12 -4.53 11.61
C VAL A 22 -17.96 -4.39 12.87
N LEU A 23 -17.96 -3.21 13.49
CA LEU A 23 -18.74 -2.94 14.71
C LEU A 23 -20.12 -2.37 14.44
N GLU A 24 -20.30 -1.72 13.31
CA GLU A 24 -21.52 -0.96 12.99
C GLU A 24 -21.82 -1.00 11.50
N LYS A 25 -23.06 -0.67 11.12
CA LYS A 25 -23.43 -0.54 9.71
C LYS A 25 -22.70 0.68 9.09
N PRO A 26 -22.29 0.59 7.81
CA PRO A 26 -21.60 1.67 7.15
C PRO A 26 -22.51 2.89 7.02
N ARG A 27 -21.98 4.06 7.36
CA ARG A 27 -22.65 5.36 7.28
C ARG A 27 -22.19 6.10 6.04
N LYS A 28 -23.14 6.66 5.31
CA LYS A 28 -22.85 7.53 4.17
C LYS A 28 -22.58 8.95 4.67
N ALA A 29 -21.48 9.53 4.24
CA ALA A 29 -21.14 10.92 4.49
C ALA A 29 -20.78 11.60 3.17
N THR A 30 -21.26 12.82 2.97
CA THR A 30 -20.85 13.66 1.84
C THR A 30 -19.83 14.66 2.36
N VAL A 31 -18.62 14.62 1.80
CA VAL A 31 -17.50 15.44 2.24
C VAL A 31 -17.03 16.34 1.11
N SER A 32 -16.79 17.62 1.41
CA SER A 32 -16.19 18.55 0.45
C SER A 32 -14.74 18.13 0.19
N VAL A 33 -14.41 17.87 -1.08
CA VAL A 33 -13.07 17.46 -1.52
C VAL A 33 -12.27 18.67 -1.97
N GLY A 34 -12.96 19.70 -2.47
CA GLY A 34 -12.35 20.93 -2.95
C GLY A 34 -13.17 21.59 -4.05
N GLU A 35 -12.59 22.64 -4.60
CA GLU A 35 -13.19 23.44 -5.67
C GLU A 35 -12.32 23.37 -6.92
N ARG A 36 -12.97 23.23 -8.07
CA ARG A 36 -12.29 23.32 -9.37
C ARG A 36 -12.92 24.42 -10.20
N ILE A 37 -12.11 25.10 -10.98
CA ILE A 37 -12.64 25.99 -12.02
C ILE A 37 -12.93 25.12 -13.24
N ALA A 38 -14.13 25.26 -13.77
CA ALA A 38 -14.57 24.61 -14.99
C ALA A 38 -14.99 25.68 -15.99
N VAL A 39 -14.75 25.38 -17.26
CA VAL A 39 -15.13 26.20 -18.41
C VAL A 39 -15.85 25.30 -19.37
N ASP A 40 -16.94 25.77 -19.96
CA ASP A 40 -17.58 25.15 -21.10
C ASP A 40 -17.66 26.15 -22.24
N GLY A 41 -17.55 25.67 -23.47
CA GLY A 41 -17.49 26.48 -24.68
C GLY A 41 -18.37 25.88 -25.74
N ARG A 42 -19.28 26.69 -26.29
CA ARG A 42 -20.16 26.30 -27.40
C ARG A 42 -19.96 27.25 -28.55
N ARG A 43 -19.78 26.68 -29.74
CA ARG A 43 -19.67 27.45 -30.98
C ARG A 43 -21.04 27.51 -31.66
N THR A 44 -21.42 28.69 -32.12
CA THR A 44 -22.56 28.92 -33.01
C THR A 44 -22.09 29.81 -34.16
N ALA A 45 -21.90 29.24 -35.36
CA ALA A 45 -21.34 29.94 -36.53
C ALA A 45 -20.00 30.66 -36.19
N LEU A 46 -19.91 31.97 -36.44
CA LEU A 46 -18.73 32.81 -36.16
C LEU A 46 -18.67 33.31 -34.72
N ARG A 47 -19.30 32.62 -33.77
CA ARG A 47 -19.35 33.00 -32.36
C ARG A 47 -19.01 31.83 -31.47
N VAL A 48 -18.23 32.06 -30.42
CA VAL A 48 -18.01 31.11 -29.31
C VAL A 48 -18.53 31.73 -28.03
N ASP A 49 -19.49 31.06 -27.40
CA ASP A 49 -19.99 31.36 -26.07
C ASP A 49 -19.26 30.49 -25.06
N ALA A 50 -18.50 31.12 -24.17
CA ALA A 50 -17.81 30.46 -23.07
C ALA A 50 -18.48 30.79 -21.74
N GLU A 51 -18.65 29.80 -20.88
CA GLU A 51 -19.19 29.97 -19.53
C GLU A 51 -18.20 29.41 -18.51
N THR A 52 -17.85 30.21 -17.50
CA THR A 52 -16.92 29.85 -16.42
C THR A 52 -17.62 29.75 -15.08
N TRP A 53 -17.39 28.64 -14.39
CA TRP A 53 -17.93 28.44 -13.05
C TRP A 53 -16.93 27.76 -12.12
N THR A 54 -17.10 28.00 -10.83
CA THR A 54 -16.47 27.19 -9.80
C THR A 54 -17.38 26.00 -9.52
N GLU A 55 -16.86 24.79 -9.68
CA GLU A 55 -17.55 23.56 -9.33
C GLU A 55 -17.02 23.02 -8.00
N LYS A 56 -17.91 22.95 -7.00
CA LYS A 56 -17.64 22.30 -5.72
C LYS A 56 -17.74 20.78 -5.93
N ARG A 57 -16.68 20.07 -5.56
CA ARG A 57 -16.59 18.62 -5.66
C ARG A 57 -16.82 18.02 -4.28
N CYS A 58 -17.80 17.14 -4.21
CA CYS A 58 -18.08 16.35 -3.03
C CYS A 58 -17.75 14.89 -3.29
N ALA A 59 -17.21 14.21 -2.27
CA ALA A 59 -17.07 12.77 -2.26
C ALA A 59 -18.16 12.16 -1.40
N GLU A 60 -18.78 11.12 -1.92
CA GLU A 60 -19.53 10.18 -1.11
C GLU A 60 -18.53 9.21 -0.48
N GLU A 61 -18.43 9.26 0.84
CA GLU A 61 -17.62 8.37 1.66
C GLU A 61 -18.52 7.40 2.43
N LEU A 62 -18.14 6.13 2.44
CA LEU A 62 -18.64 5.15 3.39
C LEU A 62 -17.70 5.12 4.58
N ARG A 63 -18.22 5.45 5.74
CA ARG A 63 -17.50 5.45 7.01
C ARG A 63 -18.03 4.37 7.92
N GLN A 64 -17.13 3.61 8.53
CA GLN A 64 -17.51 2.47 9.35
C GLN A 64 -16.46 2.21 10.42
N ASN A 65 -16.87 2.15 11.68
CA ASN A 65 -15.99 1.70 12.75
C ASN A 65 -15.74 0.19 12.64
N ALA A 66 -14.47 -0.19 12.66
CA ALA A 66 -14.02 -1.56 12.73
C ALA A 66 -12.96 -1.72 13.82
N ARG A 67 -12.97 -2.87 14.50
CA ARG A 67 -11.90 -3.25 15.41
C ARG A 67 -10.88 -4.08 14.66
N GLY A 68 -9.64 -3.63 14.65
CA GLY A 68 -8.54 -4.31 14.00
C GLY A 68 -7.89 -5.32 14.94
N TRP A 69 -7.52 -6.48 14.40
CA TRP A 69 -6.75 -7.50 15.09
C TRP A 69 -5.56 -7.88 14.21
N LEU A 70 -4.37 -7.92 14.81
CA LEU A 70 -3.21 -8.55 14.19
C LEU A 70 -3.11 -9.98 14.69
N ARG A 71 -3.35 -10.94 13.79
CA ARG A 71 -3.20 -12.35 14.09
C ARG A 71 -1.85 -12.81 13.55
N THR A 72 -0.96 -13.19 14.46
CA THR A 72 0.33 -13.79 14.13
C THR A 72 0.24 -15.28 14.41
N SER A 73 0.37 -16.10 13.38
CA SER A 73 0.48 -17.55 13.51
C SER A 73 1.91 -17.98 13.31
N THR A 74 2.51 -18.61 14.30
CA THR A 74 3.82 -19.24 14.21
C THR A 74 3.63 -20.75 14.13
N ARG A 75 4.14 -21.37 13.05
CA ARG A 75 4.07 -22.82 12.84
C ARG A 75 5.47 -23.37 12.59
N ALA A 76 5.72 -24.58 13.08
CA ALA A 76 6.91 -25.32 12.71
C ALA A 76 6.78 -25.80 11.26
N VAL A 77 7.79 -25.55 10.43
CA VAL A 77 7.84 -26.03 9.06
C VAL A 77 9.07 -26.89 8.87
N GLY A 78 8.87 -28.16 8.50
CA GLY A 78 9.92 -29.16 8.32
C GLY A 78 9.84 -30.32 9.31
N HIS A 79 10.78 -31.27 9.19
CA HIS A 79 10.84 -32.52 9.98
C HIS A 79 11.51 -32.34 11.36
N SER A 80 11.83 -31.11 11.76
CA SER A 80 12.95 -30.85 12.66
C SER A 80 12.59 -30.77 14.14
N LEU A 81 11.37 -30.41 14.53
CA LEU A 81 11.09 -30.21 15.95
C LEU A 81 10.97 -31.53 16.72
N ALA A 82 10.25 -32.52 16.17
CA ALA A 82 10.21 -33.87 16.73
C ALA A 82 11.58 -34.56 16.68
N ALA A 83 12.36 -34.33 15.61
CA ALA A 83 13.72 -34.86 15.50
C ALA A 83 14.67 -34.24 16.52
N GLU A 84 14.64 -32.93 16.75
CA GLU A 84 15.44 -32.24 17.78
C GLU A 84 15.13 -32.78 19.19
N TRP A 85 13.85 -33.00 19.50
CA TRP A 85 13.43 -33.66 20.75
C TRP A 85 14.01 -35.07 20.89
N LEU A 86 13.93 -35.89 19.84
CA LEU A 86 14.45 -37.25 19.84
C LEU A 86 15.99 -37.28 19.96
N PHE A 87 16.70 -36.47 19.17
CA PHE A 87 18.16 -36.42 19.20
C PHE A 87 18.68 -35.82 20.51
N GLY A 88 18.08 -34.75 21.02
CA GLY A 88 18.41 -34.18 22.33
C GLY A 88 18.20 -35.18 23.46
N GLY A 89 17.10 -35.94 23.43
CA GLY A 89 16.84 -37.02 24.38
C GLY A 89 17.88 -38.14 24.30
N VAL A 90 18.19 -38.63 23.10
CA VAL A 90 19.18 -39.70 22.88
C VAL A 90 20.58 -39.26 23.32
N LEU A 91 21.02 -38.04 22.97
CA LEU A 91 22.34 -37.53 23.36
C LEU A 91 22.45 -37.32 24.87
N THR A 92 21.39 -36.83 25.51
CA THR A 92 21.36 -36.68 26.96
C THR A 92 21.45 -38.04 27.65
N ALA A 93 20.66 -39.02 27.21
CA ALA A 93 20.68 -40.38 27.75
C ALA A 93 22.04 -41.05 27.54
N ALA A 94 22.65 -40.90 26.36
CA ALA A 94 23.97 -41.43 26.04
C ALA A 94 25.07 -40.76 26.90
N GLY A 95 25.03 -39.43 27.07
CA GLY A 95 25.99 -38.71 27.91
C GLY A 95 25.92 -39.12 29.39
N VAL A 96 24.70 -39.28 29.93
CA VAL A 96 24.48 -39.79 31.29
C VAL A 96 24.98 -41.23 31.42
N GLY A 97 24.61 -42.11 30.48
CA GLY A 97 25.04 -43.51 30.48
C GLY A 97 26.56 -43.68 30.40
N LEU A 98 27.22 -42.92 29.52
CA LEU A 98 28.68 -42.93 29.40
C LEU A 98 29.37 -42.39 30.66
N THR A 99 28.85 -41.31 31.25
CA THR A 99 29.41 -40.75 32.48
C THR A 99 29.26 -41.71 33.66
N ALA A 100 28.11 -42.39 33.77
CA ALA A 100 27.90 -43.44 34.76
C ALA A 100 28.83 -44.65 34.53
N ALA A 101 29.04 -45.04 33.27
CA ALA A 101 29.97 -46.12 32.94
C ALA A 101 31.42 -45.78 33.31
N VAL A 102 31.88 -44.54 33.06
CA VAL A 102 33.21 -44.07 33.48
C VAL A 102 33.33 -44.03 35.00
N ALA A 103 32.26 -43.64 35.72
CA ALA A 103 32.24 -43.62 37.18
C ALA A 103 32.28 -45.01 37.83
N LEU A 104 31.71 -46.02 37.18
CA LEU A 104 31.71 -47.41 37.65
C LEU A 104 32.96 -48.18 37.21
N HIS A 105 33.75 -47.64 36.29
CA HIS A 105 34.98 -48.27 35.83
C HIS A 105 36.13 -48.02 36.81
N THR A 106 36.71 -49.09 37.32
CA THR A 106 37.94 -49.02 38.12
C THR A 106 39.12 -48.70 37.21
N PRO A 107 39.86 -47.60 37.43
CA PRO A 107 41.03 -47.27 36.61
C PRO A 107 42.08 -48.38 36.73
N GLU A 108 42.74 -48.71 35.62
CA GLU A 108 43.89 -49.62 35.62
C GLU A 108 45.05 -49.01 36.42
N ALA A 109 45.88 -49.85 37.04
CA ALA A 109 46.89 -49.43 38.02
C ALA A 109 47.93 -48.41 37.48
N ASP A 110 48.08 -48.30 36.16
CA ASP A 110 49.03 -47.41 35.48
C ASP A 110 48.35 -46.22 34.77
N GLU A 111 47.05 -46.00 34.97
CA GLU A 111 46.31 -44.96 34.24
C GLU A 111 46.57 -43.56 34.82
N ALA A 112 47.11 -42.67 33.99
CA ALA A 112 47.40 -41.30 34.42
C ALA A 112 46.09 -40.54 34.77
N PRO A 113 46.05 -39.77 35.87
CA PRO A 113 44.85 -39.05 36.30
C PRO A 113 44.32 -38.05 35.27
N ALA A 114 45.18 -37.55 34.38
CA ALA A 114 44.81 -36.70 33.25
C ALA A 114 43.95 -37.44 32.20
N ALA A 115 44.19 -38.73 31.96
CA ALA A 115 43.42 -39.54 31.02
C ALA A 115 42.00 -39.77 31.54
N GLN A 116 41.85 -40.07 32.83
CA GLN A 116 40.55 -40.24 33.48
C GLN A 116 39.74 -38.93 33.45
N THR A 117 40.38 -37.79 33.73
CA THR A 117 39.77 -36.46 33.68
C THR A 117 39.28 -36.11 32.26
N SER A 118 40.08 -36.43 31.24
CA SER A 118 39.70 -36.19 29.84
C SER A 118 38.47 -36.99 29.39
N ARG A 119 38.29 -38.22 29.92
CA ARG A 119 37.10 -39.06 29.63
C ARG A 119 35.84 -38.46 30.26
N TYR A 120 35.90 -38.02 31.52
CA TYR A 120 34.78 -37.33 32.16
C TYR A 120 34.38 -36.04 31.44
N LEU A 121 35.36 -35.26 30.98
CA LEU A 121 35.10 -34.05 30.20
C LEU A 121 34.45 -34.37 28.86
N ALA A 122 34.90 -35.42 28.17
CA ALA A 122 34.32 -35.85 26.90
C ALA A 122 32.88 -36.37 27.04
N THR A 123 32.59 -37.21 28.04
CA THR A 123 31.24 -37.74 28.25
C THR A 123 30.28 -36.69 28.80
N GLY A 124 30.78 -35.81 29.68
CA GLY A 124 30.05 -34.66 30.19
C GLY A 124 29.67 -33.69 29.07
N ALA A 125 30.57 -33.42 28.12
CA ALA A 125 30.30 -32.57 26.97
C ALA A 125 29.14 -33.10 26.10
N VAL A 126 29.05 -34.42 25.88
CA VAL A 126 27.93 -35.03 25.15
C VAL A 126 26.60 -34.82 25.88
N GLY A 127 26.59 -34.98 27.21
CA GLY A 127 25.41 -34.72 28.03
C GLY A 127 24.97 -33.26 27.97
N VAL A 128 25.91 -32.31 28.08
CA VAL A 128 25.64 -30.87 27.99
C VAL A 128 25.06 -30.48 26.62
N VAL A 129 25.60 -31.02 25.53
CA VAL A 129 25.08 -30.80 24.18
C VAL A 129 23.65 -31.33 24.06
N GLY A 130 23.36 -32.53 24.59
CA GLY A 130 22.01 -33.09 24.61
C GLY A 130 21.01 -32.21 25.35
N VAL A 131 21.38 -31.72 26.54
CA VAL A 131 20.53 -30.81 27.33
C VAL A 131 20.31 -29.48 26.60
N ALA A 132 21.36 -28.91 25.99
CA ALA A 132 21.23 -27.67 25.23
C ALA A 132 20.24 -27.79 24.06
N LEU A 133 20.25 -28.92 23.34
CA LEU A 133 19.29 -29.20 22.27
C LEU A 133 17.85 -29.32 22.80
N LEU A 134 17.65 -29.98 23.95
CA LEU A 134 16.33 -30.09 24.58
C LEU A 134 15.79 -28.72 25.03
N VAL A 135 16.64 -27.86 25.61
CA VAL A 135 16.27 -26.48 26.00
C VAL A 135 15.89 -25.66 24.76
N ALA A 136 16.67 -25.75 23.69
CA ALA A 136 16.35 -25.08 22.42
C ALA A 136 14.99 -25.54 21.86
N ALA A 137 14.74 -26.86 21.87
CA ALA A 137 13.47 -27.43 21.40
C ALA A 137 12.27 -26.98 22.26
N THR A 138 12.44 -26.86 23.59
CA THR A 138 11.38 -26.37 24.49
C THR A 138 11.05 -24.90 24.22
N VAL A 139 12.07 -24.06 24.08
CA VAL A 139 11.89 -22.63 23.76
C VAL A 139 11.20 -22.47 22.40
N GLN A 140 11.58 -23.26 21.40
CA GLN A 140 10.92 -23.25 20.10
C GLN A 140 9.46 -23.69 20.21
N THR A 141 9.14 -24.75 20.96
CA THR A 141 7.74 -25.15 21.17
C THR A 141 6.91 -24.08 21.86
N ALA A 142 7.49 -23.34 22.81
CA ALA A 142 6.79 -22.26 23.50
C ALA A 142 6.48 -21.06 22.57
N SER A 143 7.26 -20.91 21.48
CA SER A 143 7.04 -19.87 20.47
C SER A 143 6.00 -20.23 19.40
N LEU A 144 5.54 -21.49 19.37
CA LEU A 144 4.49 -21.94 18.47
C LEU A 144 3.13 -21.50 18.97
N GLY A 145 2.25 -21.13 18.04
CA GLY A 145 0.87 -20.83 18.37
C GLY A 145 0.30 -19.68 17.56
N VAL A 146 -0.86 -19.22 18.02
CA VAL A 146 -1.57 -18.08 17.46
C VAL A 146 -1.60 -17.01 18.53
N SER A 147 -1.00 -15.85 18.22
CA SER A 147 -1.13 -14.66 19.03
C SER A 147 -2.06 -13.69 18.32
N GLU A 148 -3.06 -13.19 19.03
CA GLU A 148 -3.92 -12.12 18.56
C GLU A 148 -3.63 -10.86 19.35
N ARG A 149 -3.29 -9.78 18.65
CA ARG A 149 -3.07 -8.46 19.24
C ARG A 149 -4.16 -7.52 18.77
N ASP A 150 -4.89 -6.96 19.74
CA ASP A 150 -5.86 -5.92 19.47
C ASP A 150 -5.16 -4.64 19.00
N LEU A 151 -5.56 -4.15 17.83
CA LEU A 151 -5.09 -2.88 17.27
C LEU A 151 -6.04 -1.71 17.60
N GLY A 152 -7.13 -2.01 18.31
CA GLY A 152 -8.14 -1.06 18.72
C GLY A 152 -9.17 -0.77 17.62
N VAL A 153 -10.03 0.20 17.92
CA VAL A 153 -11.11 0.63 17.02
C VAL A 153 -10.59 1.75 16.13
N LYS A 154 -10.80 1.62 14.82
CA LYS A 154 -10.52 2.66 13.83
C LYS A 154 -11.71 2.86 12.91
N GLU A 155 -11.88 4.10 12.46
CA GLU A 155 -12.85 4.43 11.41
C GLU A 155 -12.24 4.06 10.05
N LEU A 156 -12.87 3.12 9.36
CA LEU A 156 -12.57 2.80 7.97
C LEU A 156 -13.33 3.77 7.07
N VAL A 157 -12.60 4.46 6.21
CA VAL A 157 -13.15 5.41 5.25
C VAL A 157 -12.91 4.88 3.83
N LYS A 158 -13.99 4.64 3.09
CA LYS A 158 -13.94 4.27 1.69
C LYS A 158 -14.61 5.33 0.85
N ARG A 159 -13.83 5.97 -0.02
CA ARG A 159 -14.37 6.87 -1.04
C ARG A 159 -15.08 6.04 -2.12
N VAL A 160 -16.37 6.30 -2.31
CA VAL A 160 -17.21 5.55 -3.26
C VAL A 160 -17.26 6.25 -4.60
N ARG A 161 -17.52 7.56 -4.57
CA ARG A 161 -17.72 8.35 -5.78
C ARG A 161 -17.42 9.81 -5.50
N GLU A 162 -16.91 10.50 -6.51
CA GLU A 162 -16.80 11.96 -6.50
C GLU A 162 -17.78 12.57 -7.49
N THR A 163 -18.56 13.54 -7.04
CA THR A 163 -19.60 14.22 -7.82
C THR A 163 -19.53 15.73 -7.67
N ALA A 164 -20.08 16.44 -8.65
CA ALA A 164 -20.34 17.85 -8.54
C ALA A 164 -21.54 18.07 -7.60
N CYS A 165 -21.36 18.85 -6.53
CA CYS A 165 -22.42 19.13 -5.56
C CYS A 165 -22.84 20.60 -5.53
N GLY A 166 -22.12 21.47 -6.24
CA GLY A 166 -22.50 22.86 -6.40
C GLY A 166 -21.77 23.50 -7.57
N ARG A 167 -22.43 24.46 -8.20
CA ARG A 167 -21.85 25.33 -9.22
C ARG A 167 -22.17 26.77 -8.88
N SER A 168 -21.18 27.63 -8.98
CA SER A 168 -21.36 29.08 -8.84
C SER A 168 -20.65 29.78 -9.99
N PRO A 169 -21.31 30.76 -10.64
CA PRO A 169 -20.69 31.61 -11.65
C PRO A 169 -19.37 32.17 -11.14
N ARG A 170 -18.34 32.19 -12.00
CA ARG A 170 -17.06 32.79 -11.66
C ARG A 170 -16.77 33.90 -12.67
N PRO A 171 -16.96 35.19 -12.30
CA PRO A 171 -16.55 36.28 -13.16
C PRO A 171 -15.02 36.38 -13.20
N HIS A 172 -14.51 36.75 -14.36
CA HIS A 172 -13.10 36.94 -14.67
C HIS A 172 -12.89 38.21 -15.49
N GLU A 173 -11.78 38.89 -15.22
CA GLU A 173 -11.42 40.14 -15.91
C GLU A 173 -11.08 39.91 -17.38
N ALA A 174 -10.50 38.77 -17.74
CA ALA A 174 -10.22 38.39 -19.13
C ALA A 174 -10.19 36.87 -19.30
N LEU A 175 -10.86 36.38 -20.34
CA LEU A 175 -10.74 35.02 -20.86
C LEU A 175 -10.06 35.09 -22.22
N ARG A 176 -9.13 34.16 -22.46
CA ARG A 176 -8.42 34.04 -23.73
C ARG A 176 -8.85 32.77 -24.46
N LEU A 177 -9.00 32.88 -25.77
CA LEU A 177 -9.22 31.78 -26.70
C LEU A 177 -8.03 31.77 -27.66
N THR A 178 -7.31 30.65 -27.74
CA THR A 178 -6.21 30.47 -28.69
C THR A 178 -6.71 29.59 -29.83
N LEU A 179 -6.63 30.07 -31.07
CA LEU A 179 -7.02 29.30 -32.26
C LEU A 179 -5.88 28.39 -32.73
N CYS A 180 -6.15 27.47 -33.66
CA CYS A 180 -5.16 26.49 -34.15
C CYS A 180 -3.92 27.12 -34.82
N ASP A 181 -4.05 28.34 -35.33
CA ASP A 181 -2.95 29.16 -35.90
C ASP A 181 -2.16 29.94 -34.84
N GLY A 182 -2.49 29.78 -33.56
CA GLY A 182 -1.91 30.53 -32.45
C GLY A 182 -2.45 31.96 -32.29
N LYS A 183 -3.43 32.40 -33.09
CA LYS A 183 -4.11 33.69 -32.86
C LYS A 183 -4.86 33.64 -31.54
N GLN A 184 -4.81 34.74 -30.80
CA GLN A 184 -5.43 34.86 -29.48
C GLN A 184 -6.56 35.86 -29.56
N LEU A 185 -7.74 35.44 -29.14
CA LEU A 185 -8.91 36.27 -28.94
C LEU A 185 -9.11 36.46 -27.44
N GLU A 186 -9.34 37.68 -27.00
CA GLU A 186 -9.61 38.00 -25.60
C GLU A 186 -11.03 38.55 -25.47
N ALA A 187 -11.74 38.09 -24.44
CA ALA A 187 -13.08 38.57 -24.11
C ALA A 187 -13.19 38.75 -22.59
N ILE A 188 -13.88 39.81 -22.18
CA ILE A 188 -14.19 40.07 -20.78
C ILE A 188 -15.44 39.26 -20.44
N SER A 189 -15.40 38.52 -19.33
CA SER A 189 -16.60 37.80 -18.88
C SER A 189 -17.56 38.72 -18.13
N ASP A 190 -18.85 38.50 -18.31
CA ASP A 190 -19.89 39.21 -17.56
C ASP A 190 -19.91 38.76 -16.07
N ALA A 191 -20.76 39.39 -15.26
CA ALA A 191 -20.94 39.03 -13.85
C ALA A 191 -21.44 37.58 -13.66
N ALA A 192 -21.96 36.94 -14.70
CA ALA A 192 -22.38 35.54 -14.74
C ALA A 192 -21.27 34.60 -15.24
N GLY A 193 -20.04 35.10 -15.46
CA GLY A 193 -18.93 34.29 -15.96
C GLY A 193 -19.07 33.90 -17.44
N ARG A 194 -19.89 34.61 -18.21
CA ARG A 194 -20.07 34.35 -19.65
C ARG A 194 -19.20 35.29 -20.46
N ALA A 195 -18.46 34.76 -21.41
CA ALA A 195 -17.71 35.53 -22.39
C ALA A 195 -18.06 35.10 -23.80
N VAL A 196 -18.07 36.08 -24.70
CA VAL A 196 -18.40 35.88 -26.11
C VAL A 196 -17.19 36.24 -26.94
N PHE A 197 -16.74 35.31 -27.78
CA PHE A 197 -15.67 35.54 -28.75
C PHE A 197 -16.26 35.61 -30.15
N ALA A 198 -15.96 36.70 -30.86
CA ALA A 198 -16.21 36.78 -32.29
C ALA A 198 -15.06 36.08 -33.04
N LEU A 199 -15.40 35.06 -33.83
CA LEU A 199 -14.46 34.39 -34.71
C LEU A 199 -14.33 35.19 -36.01
N PRO A 200 -13.12 35.30 -36.59
CA PRO A 200 -12.97 35.94 -37.88
C PRO A 200 -13.58 35.08 -39.00
N GLU A 201 -14.07 35.74 -40.06
CA GLU A 201 -14.86 35.13 -41.14
C GLU A 201 -14.12 34.01 -41.90
N ASP A 202 -12.79 34.01 -41.87
CA ASP A 202 -11.93 33.00 -42.51
C ASP A 202 -11.83 31.68 -41.72
N VAL A 203 -12.37 31.60 -40.50
CA VAL A 203 -12.23 30.42 -39.63
C VAL A 203 -12.88 29.16 -40.22
N ASP A 204 -14.02 29.29 -40.90
CA ASP A 204 -14.72 28.13 -41.46
C ASP A 204 -13.97 27.51 -42.65
N ASP A 205 -13.49 28.33 -43.58
CA ASP A 205 -12.66 27.89 -44.71
C ASP A 205 -11.36 27.23 -44.24
N ARG A 206 -10.84 27.69 -43.09
CA ARG A 206 -9.62 27.16 -42.49
C ARG A 206 -9.83 25.84 -41.76
N ILE A 207 -10.93 25.69 -41.02
CA ILE A 207 -11.28 24.41 -40.38
C ILE A 207 -11.53 23.34 -41.44
N ALA A 208 -12.20 23.69 -42.55
CA ALA A 208 -12.46 22.79 -43.66
C ALA A 208 -11.17 22.33 -44.38
N SER A 209 -10.13 23.17 -44.43
CA SER A 209 -8.86 22.84 -45.12
C SER A 209 -7.86 22.10 -44.24
N GLU A 210 -7.82 22.35 -42.92
CA GLU A 210 -6.91 21.66 -41.99
C GLU A 210 -7.43 20.29 -41.52
N GLY A 211 -8.68 19.93 -41.85
CA GLY A 211 -9.26 18.60 -41.55
C GLY A 211 -9.37 18.29 -40.06
N SER A 212 -9.34 19.31 -39.20
CA SER A 212 -9.39 19.19 -37.75
C SER A 212 -10.71 19.74 -37.23
N ASP A 213 -11.68 18.84 -36.96
CA ASP A 213 -12.96 19.13 -36.27
C ASP A 213 -12.77 19.54 -34.78
N ARG A 214 -11.55 19.94 -34.40
CA ARG A 214 -11.14 20.23 -33.02
C ARG A 214 -10.37 21.55 -33.00
N ALA A 215 -10.97 22.56 -32.40
CA ALA A 215 -10.32 23.80 -32.02
C ALA A 215 -10.01 23.74 -30.52
N ILE A 216 -8.77 24.03 -30.12
CA ILE A 216 -8.35 23.93 -28.71
C ILE A 216 -8.54 25.29 -28.04
N LEU A 217 -9.60 25.47 -27.25
CA LEU A 217 -9.84 26.67 -26.44
C LEU A 217 -8.96 26.66 -25.18
N GLU A 218 -7.92 27.50 -25.12
CA GLU A 218 -7.08 27.58 -23.93
C GLU A 218 -7.46 28.76 -23.02
N ALA A 219 -8.19 28.48 -21.94
CA ALA A 219 -8.47 29.49 -20.92
C ALA A 219 -7.25 29.67 -20.00
N ARG A 220 -6.50 30.77 -20.18
CA ARG A 220 -5.47 31.20 -19.22
C ARG A 220 -6.10 31.96 -18.07
N PHE A 221 -5.89 31.46 -16.85
CA PHE A 221 -6.34 32.12 -15.63
C PHE A 221 -5.18 32.89 -14.99
N ASP A 222 -5.33 34.21 -14.86
CA ASP A 222 -4.54 35.18 -14.08
C ASP A 222 -3.00 35.11 -14.29
N PRO A 223 -2.33 36.22 -14.69
CA PRO A 223 -0.87 36.27 -14.84
C PRO A 223 -0.09 35.86 -13.57
N ARG A 224 -0.70 35.89 -12.37
CA ARG A 224 -0.07 35.46 -11.11
C ARG A 224 -0.30 34.00 -10.76
N SER A 225 -1.29 33.32 -11.34
CA SER A 225 -1.72 32.00 -10.88
C SER A 225 -1.18 30.81 -11.69
N GLN A 226 -0.58 31.05 -12.87
CA GLN A 226 0.01 30.05 -13.77
C GLN A 226 -0.84 28.77 -14.01
N ARG A 227 -2.15 28.80 -13.72
CA ARG A 227 -3.05 27.67 -13.97
C ARG A 227 -3.65 27.84 -15.35
N VAL A 228 -3.04 27.18 -16.33
CA VAL A 228 -3.59 27.05 -17.68
C VAL A 228 -4.54 25.86 -17.67
N LEU A 229 -5.83 26.10 -17.95
CA LEU A 229 -6.79 25.01 -18.16
C LEU A 229 -7.01 24.87 -19.67
N HIS A 230 -6.53 23.77 -20.23
CA HIS A 230 -6.72 23.47 -21.65
C HIS A 230 -8.15 22.92 -21.84
N LEU A 231 -8.99 23.64 -22.58
CA LEU A 231 -10.32 23.18 -22.98
C LEU A 231 -10.26 22.79 -24.46
N ALA A 232 -10.28 21.50 -24.77
CA ALA A 232 -10.49 21.08 -26.16
C ALA A 232 -11.98 21.29 -26.50
N VAL A 233 -12.32 22.32 -27.27
CA VAL A 233 -13.69 22.51 -27.75
C VAL A 233 -13.82 21.72 -29.04
N ALA A 234 -14.62 20.64 -28.98
CA ALA A 234 -15.00 19.97 -30.20
C ALA A 234 -15.79 20.97 -31.06
N VAL A 235 -15.29 21.25 -32.27
CA VAL A 235 -16.02 22.06 -33.25
C VAL A 235 -17.05 21.12 -33.87
N THR A 236 -18.06 20.73 -33.09
CA THR A 236 -19.23 20.09 -33.67
C THR A 236 -20.16 21.19 -34.11
N ASP A 237 -20.35 21.27 -35.42
CA ASP A 237 -21.33 22.13 -36.06
C ASP A 237 -22.72 21.80 -35.49
N ALA A 238 -23.26 22.66 -34.63
CA ALA A 238 -24.63 22.54 -34.12
C ALA A 238 -25.59 23.00 -35.23
N GLY A 239 -25.62 22.27 -36.34
CA GLY A 239 -26.25 22.77 -37.57
C GLY A 239 -26.38 21.78 -38.73
N ARG A 240 -26.23 20.48 -38.53
CA ARG A 240 -26.66 19.45 -39.49
C ARG A 240 -27.38 18.29 -38.80
#